data_AF-A0A142L4X1-F1
#
_entry.id   AF-A0A142L4X1-F1
#
_cell.length_a   1.000
_cell.length_b   1.000
_cell.length_c   1.000
_cell.angle_alpha   90.00
_cell.angle_beta   90.00
_cell.angle_gamma   90.00
#
_symmetry.space_group_name_H-M   'P 1'
#
loop_
_entity.id
_entity.type
_entity.pdbx_description
1 polymer ?
#
loop_
_entity_poly.entity_id
_entity_poly.type
_entity_poly.pdbx_seq_one_letter_code
_entity_poly.pdbx_strand_id
1 'polypeptide(L)'
;MKCLLSILFLASSICAFAQQQLIEKQIEVGMLVKITSCKKGSKSFTSMDMYRKTRIPEGKITIDTLTGDGVFENFFTPGDFDARRLPCGYANKKYKVAALREFDDEKTKETKRVMILYTKDPYTMIWVEFDKAIELKEIEF
;
A
#
# COMPACT_ATOMS: atom_id res chain seq x y z
N MET A 1 60.19 -0.83 38.71
CA MET A 1 58.75 -0.55 38.81
C MET A 1 58.25 -0.23 37.41
N LYS A 2 57.31 -1.04 36.91
CA LYS A 2 56.74 -0.96 35.56
C LYS A 2 55.65 0.11 35.56
N CYS A 3 55.77 1.18 34.78
CA CYS A 3 54.67 2.11 34.52
C CYS A 3 54.01 1.70 33.20
N LEU A 4 52.80 1.18 33.34
CA LEU A 4 51.90 0.76 32.28
C LEU A 4 51.30 1.97 31.54
N LEU A 5 50.80 1.64 30.35
CA LEU A 5 49.65 2.23 29.67
C LEU A 5 49.86 3.52 28.89
N SER A 6 49.90 3.38 27.56
CA SER A 6 49.52 4.44 26.63
C SER A 6 48.54 3.86 25.60
N ILE A 7 47.26 4.02 25.96
CA ILE A 7 46.13 4.52 25.17
C ILE A 7 45.85 3.86 23.80
N LEU A 8 44.75 3.12 23.82
CA LEU A 8 43.95 2.55 22.72
C LEU A 8 43.78 3.51 21.54
N PHE A 9 44.09 3.00 20.34
CA PHE A 9 43.85 3.68 19.07
C PHE A 9 42.39 3.55 18.62
N LEU A 10 41.90 4.67 18.08
CA LEU A 10 40.64 4.89 17.40
C LEU A 10 40.31 3.82 16.35
N ALA A 11 39.07 3.31 16.40
CA ALA A 11 38.27 3.03 15.21
C ALA A 11 36.79 3.09 15.58
N SER A 12 36.27 4.31 15.68
CA SER A 12 34.84 4.59 15.63
C SER A 12 34.32 4.25 14.24
N SER A 13 34.14 2.96 13.97
CA SER A 13 33.26 2.48 12.90
C SER A 13 31.84 2.70 13.36
N ILE A 14 31.39 3.95 13.30
CA ILE A 14 29.98 4.28 13.16
C ILE A 14 29.63 3.72 11.79
N CYS A 15 29.29 2.43 11.74
CA CYS A 15 28.35 1.97 10.74
C CYS A 15 27.13 2.85 10.95
N ALA A 16 27.02 3.86 10.11
CA ALA A 16 25.75 4.42 9.74
C ALA A 16 24.93 3.24 9.21
N PHE A 17 24.30 2.51 10.13
CA PHE A 17 22.93 2.10 9.89
C PHE A 17 22.27 3.40 9.48
N ALA A 18 22.14 3.59 8.18
CA ALA A 18 21.03 4.29 7.61
C ALA A 18 19.82 3.65 8.30
N GLN A 19 19.41 4.25 9.42
CA GLN A 19 18.08 4.12 9.93
C GLN A 19 17.25 4.55 8.74
N GLN A 20 16.83 3.53 8.01
CA GLN A 20 15.71 3.56 7.13
C GLN A 20 14.62 4.11 8.03
N GLN A 21 14.44 5.43 7.98
CA GLN A 21 13.24 6.11 8.44
C GLN A 21 12.15 5.51 7.56
N LEU A 22 11.73 4.29 7.91
CA LEU A 22 10.45 3.75 7.55
C LEU A 22 9.51 4.84 8.02
N ILE A 23 8.99 5.57 7.05
CA ILE A 23 7.96 6.56 7.22
C ILE A 23 6.81 5.78 7.85
N GLU A 24 6.78 5.75 9.18
CA GLU A 24 5.64 5.37 9.99
C GLU A 24 4.63 6.51 9.89
N LYS A 25 4.24 6.88 8.66
CA LYS A 25 2.97 7.54 8.46
C LYS A 25 1.96 6.46 8.81
N GLN A 26 1.34 6.60 9.98
CA GLN A 26 0.14 5.86 10.33
C GLN A 26 -0.90 6.19 9.26
N ILE A 27 -1.07 5.29 8.30
CA ILE A 27 -2.10 5.40 7.30
C ILE A 27 -3.34 4.81 7.92
N GLU A 28 -4.41 5.58 7.87
CA GLU A 28 -5.68 5.22 8.45
C GLU A 28 -6.75 5.17 7.36
N VAL A 29 -7.79 4.38 7.62
CA VAL A 29 -8.99 4.41 6.80
C VAL A 29 -9.57 5.82 6.81
N GLY A 30 -9.97 6.26 5.61
CA GLY A 30 -10.50 7.59 5.40
C GLY A 30 -9.50 8.68 5.05
N MET A 31 -8.20 8.43 5.18
CA MET A 31 -7.16 9.35 4.69
C MET A 31 -7.19 9.47 3.15
N LEU A 32 -6.69 10.59 2.63
CA LEU A 32 -6.50 10.77 1.19
C LEU A 32 -5.06 10.41 0.81
N VAL A 33 -4.91 9.56 -0.20
CA VAL A 33 -3.62 9.20 -0.81
C VAL A 33 -3.60 9.73 -2.22
N LYS A 34 -2.52 10.40 -2.63
CA LYS A 34 -2.32 10.79 -4.02
C LYS A 34 -1.58 9.70 -4.77
N ILE A 35 -2.16 9.25 -5.88
CA ILE A 35 -1.45 8.45 -6.88
C ILE A 35 -0.58 9.41 -7.69
N THR A 36 0.72 9.12 -7.78
CA THR A 36 1.69 10.01 -8.42
C THR A 36 1.60 9.93 -9.94
N SER A 37 2.53 10.58 -10.64
CA SER A 37 2.63 10.51 -12.09
C SER A 37 3.08 9.12 -12.55
N CYS A 38 2.45 8.61 -13.61
CA CYS A 38 2.88 7.39 -14.25
C CYS A 38 4.32 7.51 -14.78
N LYS A 39 5.08 6.42 -14.75
CA LYS A 39 6.41 6.38 -15.39
C LYS A 39 6.31 6.74 -16.87
N LYS A 40 7.27 7.53 -17.37
CA LYS A 40 7.31 7.98 -18.77
C LYS A 40 7.30 6.76 -19.70
N GLY A 41 6.39 6.76 -20.68
CA GLY A 41 6.23 5.66 -21.64
C GLY A 41 5.41 4.48 -21.13
N SER A 42 5.01 4.45 -19.86
CA SER A 42 4.09 3.44 -19.35
C SER A 42 2.64 3.76 -19.71
N LYS A 43 1.82 2.71 -19.85
CA LYS A 43 0.36 2.81 -20.00
C LYS A 43 -0.40 2.55 -18.70
N SER A 44 0.27 1.98 -17.70
CA SER A 44 -0.32 1.60 -16.42
C SER A 44 0.71 1.66 -15.27
N PHE A 45 0.19 1.61 -14.04
CA PHE A 45 1.00 1.45 -12.83
C PHE A 45 1.46 0.00 -12.65
N THR A 46 2.51 -0.21 -11.87
CA THR A 46 3.12 -1.53 -11.63
C THR A 46 2.61 -2.19 -10.36
N SER A 47 2.33 -1.39 -9.33
CA SER A 47 1.91 -1.85 -8.00
C SER A 47 0.41 -1.73 -7.76
N MET A 48 -0.36 -1.39 -8.81
CA MET A 48 -1.77 -1.07 -8.67
C MET A 48 -2.62 -1.73 -9.73
N ASP A 49 -3.75 -2.24 -9.27
CA ASP A 49 -4.79 -2.80 -10.12
C ASP A 49 -6.11 -2.09 -9.84
N MET A 50 -6.92 -2.00 -10.89
CA MET A 50 -8.30 -1.57 -10.79
C MET A 50 -9.19 -2.81 -10.85
N TYR A 51 -10.05 -2.92 -9.85
CA TYR A 51 -11.06 -3.96 -9.77
C TYR A 51 -12.42 -3.36 -10.03
N ARG A 52 -13.19 -3.98 -10.94
CA ARG A 52 -14.56 -3.58 -11.27
C ARG A 52 -15.50 -4.73 -11.00
N LYS A 53 -16.54 -4.48 -10.21
CA LYS A 53 -17.60 -5.44 -9.96
C LYS A 53 -18.41 -5.66 -11.24
N THR A 54 -18.56 -6.92 -11.65
CA THR A 54 -19.34 -7.29 -12.84
C THR A 54 -20.71 -7.87 -12.48
N ARG A 55 -20.85 -8.38 -11.25
CA ARG A 55 -22.14 -8.82 -10.68
C ARG A 55 -22.39 -8.18 -9.33
N ILE A 56 -23.50 -7.47 -9.19
CA ILE A 56 -23.89 -6.83 -7.94
C ILE A 56 -24.51 -7.90 -7.02
N PRO A 57 -23.99 -8.12 -5.81
CA PRO A 57 -24.56 -9.04 -4.86
C PRO A 57 -26.00 -8.66 -4.51
N GLU A 58 -26.89 -9.65 -4.43
CA GLU A 58 -28.20 -9.46 -3.81
C GLU A 58 -28.03 -9.58 -2.28
N GLY A 59 -28.28 -8.49 -1.56
CA GLY A 59 -28.18 -8.45 -0.10
C GLY A 59 -27.62 -7.13 0.44
N LYS A 60 -27.88 -6.84 1.70
CA LYS A 60 -27.23 -5.73 2.42
C LYS A 60 -26.03 -6.27 3.17
N ILE A 61 -24.83 -5.89 2.76
CA ILE A 61 -23.61 -6.10 3.55
C ILE A 61 -23.31 -4.79 4.27
N THR A 62 -23.08 -4.87 5.57
CA THR A 62 -22.75 -3.71 6.40
C THR A 62 -21.25 -3.45 6.30
N ILE A 63 -20.89 -2.20 5.97
CA ILE A 63 -19.51 -1.73 5.97
C ILE A 63 -19.34 -0.80 7.17
N ASP A 64 -18.31 -1.03 7.98
CA ASP A 64 -17.86 -0.05 8.96
C ASP A 64 -16.98 0.99 8.24
N THR A 65 -17.49 2.22 8.13
CA THR A 65 -16.78 3.29 7.42
C THR A 65 -15.62 3.90 8.21
N LEU A 66 -15.53 3.64 9.52
CA LEU A 66 -14.46 4.11 10.39
C LEU A 66 -13.25 3.17 10.28
N THR A 67 -13.47 1.86 10.33
CA THR A 67 -12.39 0.86 10.30
C THR A 67 -12.12 0.29 8.90
N GLY A 68 -13.06 0.46 7.97
CA GLY A 68 -13.01 -0.17 6.65
C GLY A 68 -13.41 -1.66 6.68
N ASP A 69 -13.90 -2.16 7.82
CA ASP A 69 -14.30 -3.55 7.94
C ASP A 69 -15.54 -3.86 7.11
N GLY A 70 -15.54 -5.04 6.50
CA GLY A 70 -16.57 -5.44 5.55
C GLY A 70 -16.37 -4.88 4.14
N VAL A 71 -15.48 -3.91 3.89
CA VAL A 71 -15.22 -3.39 2.52
C VAL A 71 -14.69 -4.50 1.62
N PHE A 72 -13.67 -5.22 2.09
CA PHE A 72 -13.04 -6.28 1.32
C PHE A 72 -14.03 -7.41 1.06
N GLU A 73 -14.70 -7.88 2.10
CA GLU A 73 -15.64 -9.00 2.02
C GLU A 73 -16.83 -8.64 1.14
N ASN A 74 -17.36 -7.42 1.25
CA ASN A 74 -18.44 -6.92 0.40
C ASN A 74 -18.05 -6.87 -1.08
N PHE A 75 -16.85 -6.39 -1.38
CA PHE A 75 -16.44 -6.18 -2.76
C PHE A 75 -15.89 -7.45 -3.43
N PHE A 76 -15.16 -8.29 -2.70
CA PHE A 76 -14.38 -9.40 -3.27
C PHE A 76 -14.96 -10.79 -3.01
N THR A 77 -15.87 -10.99 -2.04
CA THR A 77 -16.42 -12.33 -1.75
C THR A 77 -17.67 -12.67 -2.60
N PRO A 78 -18.73 -11.83 -2.64
CA PRO A 78 -19.94 -12.18 -3.38
C PRO A 78 -19.87 -11.79 -4.86
N GLY A 79 -19.99 -12.72 -5.79
CA GLY A 79 -20.09 -12.44 -7.24
C GLY A 79 -18.77 -12.06 -7.92
N ASP A 80 -18.81 -11.95 -9.24
CA ASP A 80 -17.60 -11.83 -10.07
C ASP A 80 -17.06 -10.38 -10.13
N PHE A 81 -15.77 -10.26 -10.42
CA PHE A 81 -15.09 -8.99 -10.65
C PHE A 81 -14.03 -9.14 -11.76
N ASP A 82 -13.84 -8.06 -12.51
CA ASP A 82 -12.76 -7.92 -13.46
C ASP A 82 -11.59 -7.18 -12.81
N ALA A 83 -10.38 -7.68 -13.02
CA ALA A 83 -9.15 -7.05 -12.55
C ALA A 83 -8.26 -6.67 -13.74
N ARG A 84 -7.67 -5.47 -13.69
CA ARG A 84 -6.66 -5.04 -14.66
C ARG A 84 -5.70 -4.03 -14.05
N ARG A 85 -4.49 -3.91 -14.59
CA ARG A 85 -3.53 -2.88 -14.17
C ARG A 85 -4.15 -1.49 -14.21
N LEU A 86 -3.90 -0.69 -13.17
CA LEU A 86 -4.46 0.65 -13.07
C LEU A 86 -3.91 1.52 -14.22
N PRO A 87 -4.76 2.10 -15.10
CA PRO A 87 -4.26 2.89 -16.20
C PRO A 87 -3.75 4.25 -15.74
N CYS A 88 -2.79 4.83 -16.47
CA CYS A 88 -2.18 6.11 -16.12
C CYS A 88 -3.18 7.29 -16.03
N GLY A 89 -4.42 7.15 -16.55
CA GLY A 89 -5.49 8.15 -16.40
C GLY A 89 -5.94 8.41 -14.95
N TYR A 90 -5.51 7.57 -14.00
CA TYR A 90 -5.74 7.73 -12.56
C TYR A 90 -4.63 8.50 -11.85
N ALA A 91 -3.54 8.83 -12.54
CA ALA A 91 -2.41 9.57 -12.03
C ALA A 91 -2.78 10.99 -11.55
N ASN A 92 -1.97 11.52 -10.63
CA ASN A 92 -2.05 12.88 -10.08
C ASN A 92 -3.40 13.22 -9.42
N LYS A 93 -4.10 12.21 -8.91
CA LYS A 93 -5.41 12.35 -8.24
C LYS A 93 -5.31 11.78 -6.83
N LYS A 94 -6.15 12.32 -5.94
CA LYS A 94 -6.31 11.85 -4.56
C LYS A 94 -7.48 10.88 -4.47
N TYR A 95 -7.31 9.81 -3.71
CA TYR A 95 -8.31 8.80 -3.45
C TYR A 95 -8.38 8.51 -1.96
N LYS A 96 -9.58 8.19 -1.46
CA LYS A 96 -9.82 7.90 -0.06
C LYS A 96 -9.45 6.45 0.24
N VAL A 97 -8.69 6.21 1.31
CA VAL A 97 -8.42 4.87 1.83
C VAL A 97 -9.74 4.27 2.32
N ALA A 98 -10.11 3.14 1.72
CA ALA A 98 -11.31 2.39 2.04
C ALA A 98 -11.05 1.33 3.09
N ALA A 99 -9.94 0.61 2.97
CA ALA A 99 -9.53 -0.45 3.87
C ALA A 99 -8.02 -0.71 3.75
N LEU A 100 -7.47 -1.29 4.80
CA LEU A 100 -6.12 -1.85 4.84
C LEU A 100 -6.24 -3.33 5.15
N ARG A 101 -5.48 -4.15 4.43
CA ARG A 101 -5.46 -5.61 4.57
C ARG A 101 -4.04 -6.14 4.49
N GLU A 102 -3.78 -7.19 5.24
CA GLU A 102 -2.53 -7.92 5.20
C GLU A 102 -2.83 -9.36 4.76
N PHE A 103 -2.01 -9.89 3.86
CA PHE A 103 -2.12 -11.23 3.34
C PHE A 103 -0.80 -11.94 3.56
N ASP A 104 -0.79 -13.01 4.35
CA ASP A 104 0.40 -13.82 4.53
C ASP A 104 0.52 -14.84 3.39
N ASP A 105 1.64 -14.80 2.68
CA ASP A 105 1.95 -15.81 1.69
C ASP A 105 2.54 -17.03 2.39
N GLU A 106 1.76 -18.11 2.47
CA GLU A 106 2.18 -19.31 3.20
C GLU A 106 3.46 -19.95 2.63
N LYS A 107 3.78 -19.70 1.34
CA LYS A 107 4.93 -20.28 0.64
C LYS A 107 6.18 -19.43 0.82
N THR A 108 6.08 -18.10 0.62
CA THR A 108 7.24 -17.21 0.75
C THR A 108 7.47 -16.72 2.17
N LYS A 109 6.47 -16.90 3.06
CA LYS A 109 6.43 -16.31 4.42
C LYS A 109 6.48 -14.79 4.43
N GLU A 110 6.16 -14.16 3.31
CA GLU A 110 6.09 -12.71 3.20
C GLU A 110 4.67 -12.23 3.48
N THR A 111 4.54 -11.21 4.32
CA THR A 111 3.28 -10.48 4.52
C THR A 111 3.14 -9.42 3.44
N LYS A 112 2.07 -9.52 2.64
CA LYS A 112 1.71 -8.54 1.61
C LYS A 112 0.69 -7.57 2.18
N ARG A 113 1.06 -6.30 2.24
CA ARG A 113 0.16 -5.22 2.68
C ARG A 113 -0.55 -4.63 1.47
N VAL A 114 -1.85 -4.50 1.59
CA VAL A 114 -2.74 -4.00 0.54
C VAL A 114 -3.55 -2.85 1.09
N MET A 115 -3.55 -1.77 0.32
CA MET A 115 -4.40 -0.62 0.56
C MET A 115 -5.47 -0.55 -0.52
N ILE A 116 -6.72 -0.49 -0.11
CA ILE A 116 -7.87 -0.38 -1.00
C ILE A 116 -8.31 1.07 -1.03
N LEU A 117 -8.49 1.62 -2.23
CA LEU A 117 -8.92 3.01 -2.41
C LEU A 117 -10.30 3.06 -3.07
N TYR A 118 -11.16 3.94 -2.55
CA TYR A 118 -12.43 4.27 -3.20
C TYR A 118 -12.17 5.03 -4.49
N THR A 119 -12.95 4.70 -5.53
CA THR A 119 -13.09 5.56 -6.71
C THR A 119 -14.43 6.31 -6.68
N LYS A 120 -14.67 7.15 -7.69
CA LYS A 120 -15.98 7.81 -7.86
C LYS A 120 -17.09 6.83 -8.25
N ASP A 121 -16.73 5.71 -8.86
CA ASP A 121 -17.67 4.65 -9.21
C ASP A 121 -17.73 3.65 -8.05
N PRO A 122 -18.88 3.46 -7.39
CA PRO A 122 -19.00 2.57 -6.24
C PRO A 122 -18.74 1.09 -6.59
N TYR A 123 -18.78 0.73 -7.88
CA TYR A 123 -18.47 -0.61 -8.35
C TYR A 123 -17.02 -0.77 -8.79
N THR A 124 -16.19 0.25 -8.60
CA THR A 124 -14.77 0.23 -8.95
C THR A 124 -13.91 0.61 -7.75
N MET A 125 -12.93 -0.23 -7.44
CA MET A 125 -11.92 0.02 -6.40
C MET A 125 -10.51 -0.08 -6.98
N ILE A 126 -9.57 0.59 -6.32
CA ILE A 126 -8.14 0.48 -6.64
C ILE A 126 -7.49 -0.36 -5.55
N TRP A 127 -6.82 -1.42 -5.97
CA TRP A 127 -5.97 -2.25 -5.14
C TRP A 127 -4.54 -1.76 -5.27
N VAL A 128 -3.91 -1.46 -4.15
CA VAL A 128 -2.53 -0.98 -4.09
C VAL A 128 -1.69 -1.97 -3.29
N GLU A 129 -0.71 -2.61 -3.95
CA GLU A 129 0.38 -3.34 -3.28
C GLU A 129 1.24 -2.31 -2.54
N PHE A 130 0.98 -2.14 -1.25
CA PHE A 130 1.36 -0.96 -0.49
C PHE A 130 2.87 -0.71 -0.50
N ASP A 131 3.65 -1.75 -0.16
CA ASP A 131 5.10 -1.67 -0.04
C ASP A 131 5.77 -1.34 -1.36
N LYS A 132 5.32 -2.00 -2.42
CA LYS A 132 5.82 -1.79 -3.77
C LYS A 132 5.42 -0.42 -4.30
N ALA A 133 4.24 0.08 -3.96
CA ALA A 133 3.81 1.42 -4.36
C ALA A 133 4.68 2.51 -3.72
N ILE A 134 5.11 2.33 -2.48
CA ILE A 134 6.08 3.22 -1.82
C ILE A 134 7.44 3.10 -2.49
N GLU A 135 7.94 1.88 -2.69
CA GLU A 135 9.25 1.62 -3.31
C GLU A 135 9.35 2.26 -4.70
N LEU A 136 8.30 2.09 -5.51
CA LEU A 136 8.22 2.63 -6.87
C LEU A 136 7.81 4.11 -6.92
N LYS A 137 7.54 4.73 -5.77
CA LYS A 137 7.04 6.10 -5.64
C LYS A 137 5.75 6.35 -6.44
N GLU A 138 4.88 5.34 -6.53
CA GLU A 138 3.58 5.40 -7.21
C GLU A 138 2.49 6.06 -6.32
N ILE A 139 2.74 6.22 -5.02
CA ILE A 139 1.88 6.94 -4.07
C ILE A 139 2.62 7.99 -3.24
N GLU A 140 1.89 9.01 -2.80
CA GLU A 140 2.29 10.02 -1.81
C GLU A 140 1.12 10.28 -0.83
N PHE A 141 1.46 10.68 0.40
CA PHE A 141 0.50 10.95 1.48
C PHE A 141 0.49 12.43 1.85
#